data_AF-A0A1H6IZ37-F1
#
_entry.id   AF-A0A1H6IZ37-F1
#
_cell.length_a   1.000
_cell.length_b   1.000
_cell.length_c   1.000
_cell.angle_alpha   90.00
_cell.angle_beta   90.00
_cell.angle_gamma   90.00
#
_symmetry.space_group_name_H-M   'P 1'
#
loop_
_entity.id
_entity.type
_entity.pdbx_description
1 polymer ?
#
loop_
_entity_poly.entity_id
_entity_poly.type
_entity_poly.pdbx_seq_one_letter_code
_entity_poly.pdbx_strand_id
1 'polypeptide(L)'
;MKAKRTRKGFTLMELIIVIAIMGILMAIIIPSWGYFIRRARERDANSKAKIVFNAAQTAVTRVCDNERSILNKYNDPNTDSDLKDKLEKQIYMGNGEFYFYWNGKKGVKIDASTGAAKDESANSKNNGLLSKSINNIAGGEGFYKIYVKNYNVQSVVYTSYENGNYKGTYPKGMTELSSTLLDKIRSTSIKSIDGTVMKQLVATK
;
A
#
# COMPACT_ATOMS: atom_id res chain seq x y z
N MET A 1 64.88 35.74 -14.58
CA MET A 1 63.66 36.42 -15.04
C MET A 1 62.45 35.78 -14.36
N LYS A 2 61.66 36.52 -13.57
CA LYS A 2 60.46 35.98 -12.89
C LYS A 2 59.22 36.32 -13.73
N ALA A 3 58.51 35.29 -14.20
CA ALA A 3 57.28 35.45 -14.97
C ALA A 3 56.16 36.04 -14.09
N LYS A 4 55.56 37.15 -14.56
CA LYS A 4 54.45 37.84 -13.90
C LYS A 4 53.17 37.01 -14.07
N ARG A 5 52.70 36.37 -12.99
CA ARG A 5 51.40 35.65 -13.03
C ARG A 5 50.27 36.68 -13.13
N THR A 6 49.56 36.69 -14.25
CA THR A 6 48.32 37.44 -14.41
C THR A 6 47.23 36.74 -13.61
N ARG A 7 46.68 37.43 -12.60
CA ARG A 7 45.46 36.94 -11.93
C ARG A 7 44.29 37.24 -12.84
N LYS A 8 43.76 36.22 -13.53
CA LYS A 8 42.44 36.29 -14.16
C LYS A 8 41.41 36.32 -13.03
N GLY A 9 40.94 37.52 -12.67
CA GLY A 9 39.84 37.69 -11.74
C GLY A 9 38.51 37.43 -12.42
N PHE A 10 37.58 36.80 -11.71
CA PHE A 10 36.19 36.64 -12.12
C PHE A 10 35.52 38.01 -12.18
N THR A 11 34.92 38.36 -13.33
CA THR A 11 34.28 39.67 -13.47
C THR A 11 32.87 39.64 -12.89
N LEU A 12 32.42 40.74 -12.29
CA LEU A 12 31.02 40.87 -11.82
C LEU A 12 30.02 40.70 -12.96
N MET A 13 30.41 41.10 -14.17
CA MET A 13 29.58 40.98 -15.37
C MET A 13 29.37 39.53 -15.79
N GLU A 14 30.40 38.68 -15.72
CA GLU A 14 30.26 37.24 -15.94
C GLU A 14 29.26 36.62 -14.95
N LEU A 15 29.26 37.05 -13.68
CA LEU A 15 28.30 36.56 -12.70
C LEU A 15 26.86 36.98 -13.00
N ILE A 16 26.66 38.25 -13.38
CA ILE A 16 25.33 38.81 -13.65
C ILE A 16 24.68 38.11 -14.85
N ILE A 17 25.45 37.84 -15.91
CA ILE A 17 24.96 37.12 -17.08
C ILE A 17 24.54 35.69 -16.69
N VAL A 18 25.32 35.01 -15.84
CA VAL A 18 25.01 33.65 -15.38
C VAL A 18 23.71 33.61 -14.57
N ILE A 19 23.51 34.51 -13.61
CA ILE A 19 22.27 34.54 -12.83
C ILE A 19 21.05 34.95 -13.69
N ALA A 20 21.25 35.80 -14.70
CA ALA A 20 20.20 36.18 -15.64
C ALA A 20 19.72 34.98 -16.46
N ILE A 21 20.66 34.20 -17.03
CA ILE A 21 20.34 32.98 -17.77
C ILE A 21 19.71 31.92 -16.83
N MET A 22 20.27 31.73 -15.62
CA MET A 22 19.68 30.84 -14.60
C MET A 22 18.23 31.23 -14.26
N GLY A 23 17.94 32.53 -14.12
CA GLY A 23 16.59 33.04 -13.85
C GLY A 23 15.59 32.69 -14.95
N ILE A 24 15.99 32.84 -16.22
CA ILE A 24 15.16 32.49 -17.38
C ILE A 24 14.88 30.97 -17.39
N LEU A 25 15.90 30.14 -17.17
CA LEU A 25 15.73 28.68 -17.15
C LEU A 25 14.83 28.23 -15.99
N MET A 26 15.01 28.80 -14.79
CA MET A 26 14.19 28.47 -13.63
C MET A 26 12.72 28.83 -13.84
N ALA A 27 12.41 29.96 -14.49
CA ALA A 27 11.05 30.40 -14.76
C ALA A 27 10.24 29.37 -15.57
N ILE A 28 10.88 28.64 -16.49
CA ILE A 28 10.24 27.60 -17.31
C ILE A 28 10.09 26.29 -16.52
N ILE A 29 11.09 25.94 -15.69
CA ILE A 29 11.16 24.62 -15.02
C ILE A 29 10.23 24.54 -13.80
N ILE A 30 10.20 25.58 -12.95
CA ILE A 30 9.45 25.61 -11.68
C ILE A 30 7.98 25.13 -11.80
N PRO A 31 7.16 25.57 -12.77
CA PRO A 31 5.74 25.19 -12.82
C PRO A 31 5.52 23.67 -12.98
N SER A 32 6.45 22.95 -13.61
CA SER A 32 6.31 21.51 -13.89
C SER A 32 6.81 20.61 -12.75
N TRP A 33 7.66 21.15 -11.86
CA TRP A 33 8.41 20.38 -10.86
C TRP A 33 7.52 19.60 -9.88
N GLY A 34 6.40 20.21 -9.46
CA GLY A 34 5.45 19.58 -8.53
C GLY A 34 4.82 18.29 -9.09
N TYR A 35 4.53 18.27 -10.39
CA TYR A 35 3.98 17.08 -11.05
C TYR A 35 5.00 15.93 -11.06
N PHE A 36 6.27 16.23 -11.36
CA PHE A 36 7.33 15.24 -11.38
C PHE A 36 7.58 14.63 -10.00
N ILE A 37 7.66 15.45 -8.95
CA ILE A 37 7.77 14.95 -7.56
C ILE A 37 6.60 14.05 -7.21
N ARG A 38 5.36 14.47 -7.53
CA ARG A 38 4.17 13.65 -7.23
C ARG A 38 4.26 12.30 -7.93
N ARG A 39 4.60 12.28 -9.21
CA ARG A 39 4.70 11.04 -9.99
C ARG A 39 5.83 10.14 -9.51
N ALA A 40 6.95 10.72 -9.08
CA ALA A 40 8.04 9.96 -8.45
C ALA A 40 7.56 9.29 -7.16
N ARG A 41 6.90 10.04 -6.27
CA ARG A 41 6.35 9.50 -5.01
C ARG A 41 5.28 8.43 -5.25
N GLU A 42 4.40 8.61 -6.24
CA GLU A 42 3.40 7.60 -6.62
C GLU A 42 4.06 6.32 -7.16
N ARG A 43 5.15 6.44 -7.94
CA ARG A 43 5.92 5.28 -8.42
C ARG A 43 6.60 4.52 -7.28
N ASP A 44 7.20 5.25 -6.34
CA ASP A 44 7.80 4.65 -5.15
C ASP A 44 6.74 3.94 -4.30
N ALA A 45 5.57 4.57 -4.13
CA ALA A 45 4.44 3.97 -3.43
C ALA A 45 3.89 2.72 -4.15
N ASN A 46 3.86 2.70 -5.50
CA ASN A 46 3.47 1.49 -6.27
C ASN A 46 4.46 0.34 -6.05
N SER A 47 5.77 0.65 -6.03
CA SER A 47 6.81 -0.34 -5.73
C SER A 47 6.64 -0.92 -4.33
N LYS A 48 6.40 -0.06 -3.33
CA LYS A 48 6.09 -0.50 -1.96
C LYS A 48 4.77 -1.29 -1.87
N ALA A 49 3.74 -0.91 -2.61
CA ALA A 49 2.49 -1.66 -2.69
C ALA A 49 2.71 -3.09 -3.19
N LYS A 50 3.59 -3.29 -4.18
CA LYS A 50 3.99 -4.62 -4.67
C LYS A 50 4.72 -5.44 -3.60
N ILE A 51 5.63 -4.82 -2.85
CA ILE A 51 6.32 -5.49 -1.73
C ILE A 51 5.31 -5.94 -0.68
N VAL A 52 4.39 -5.04 -0.28
CA VAL A 52 3.32 -5.36 0.67
C VAL A 52 2.40 -6.45 0.14
N PHE A 53 2.06 -6.46 -1.16
CA PHE A 53 1.27 -7.51 -1.78
C PHE A 53 1.94 -8.89 -1.63
N ASN A 54 3.22 -8.99 -1.97
CA ASN A 54 3.97 -10.25 -1.88
C ASN A 54 4.14 -10.70 -0.41
N ALA A 55 4.41 -9.74 0.49
CA ALA A 55 4.51 -9.99 1.92
C ALA A 55 3.18 -10.50 2.48
N ALA A 56 2.07 -9.86 2.10
CA ALA A 56 0.73 -10.28 2.46
C ALA A 56 0.41 -11.67 1.92
N GLN A 57 0.71 -11.96 0.65
CA GLN A 57 0.47 -13.29 0.07
C GLN A 57 1.24 -14.38 0.84
N THR A 58 2.49 -14.10 1.20
CA THR A 58 3.31 -15.01 2.00
C THR A 58 2.69 -15.23 3.39
N ALA A 59 2.28 -14.15 4.07
CA ALA A 59 1.65 -14.24 5.38
C ALA A 59 0.30 -14.97 5.33
N VAL A 60 -0.49 -14.72 4.28
CA VAL A 60 -1.77 -15.38 4.06
C VAL A 60 -1.60 -16.88 3.83
N THR A 61 -0.59 -17.27 3.05
CA THR A 61 -0.28 -18.68 2.78
C THR A 61 0.08 -19.42 4.08
N ARG A 62 0.87 -18.80 4.97
CA ARG A 62 1.19 -19.40 6.28
C ARG A 62 -0.05 -19.61 7.15
N VAL A 63 -1.00 -18.66 7.11
CA VAL A 63 -2.27 -18.81 7.82
C VAL A 63 -3.10 -19.95 7.21
N CYS A 64 -3.13 -20.05 5.87
CA CYS A 64 -3.78 -21.16 5.17
C CYS A 64 -3.27 -22.53 5.64
N ASP A 65 -1.95 -22.69 5.72
CA ASP A 65 -1.34 -23.94 6.16
C ASP A 65 -1.73 -24.32 7.60
N ASN A 66 -1.75 -23.33 8.50
CA ASN A 66 -2.18 -23.52 9.89
C ASN A 66 -3.67 -23.85 10.00
N GLU A 67 -4.51 -23.22 9.17
CA GLU A 67 -5.96 -23.41 9.18
C GLU A 67 -6.40 -24.68 8.45
N ARG A 68 -5.54 -25.30 7.62
CA ARG A 68 -5.91 -26.44 6.77
C ARG A 68 -6.55 -27.61 7.53
N SER A 69 -5.99 -28.00 8.68
CA SER A 69 -6.55 -29.10 9.48
C SER A 69 -7.92 -28.74 10.06
N ILE A 70 -8.09 -27.48 10.47
CA ILE A 70 -9.34 -26.95 11.03
C ILE A 70 -10.41 -26.91 9.94
N LEU A 71 -10.06 -26.43 8.73
CA LEU A 71 -10.94 -26.37 7.57
C LEU A 71 -11.42 -27.76 7.13
N ASN A 72 -10.53 -28.76 7.11
CA ASN A 72 -10.91 -30.12 6.75
C ASN A 72 -11.98 -30.67 7.70
N LYS A 73 -11.84 -30.43 9.01
CA LYS A 73 -12.84 -30.83 10.01
C LYS A 73 -14.13 -30.02 9.88
N TYR A 74 -14.02 -28.71 9.66
CA TYR A 74 -15.18 -27.83 9.50
C TYR A 74 -16.05 -28.20 8.28
N ASN A 75 -15.41 -28.65 7.20
CA ASN A 75 -16.08 -29.05 5.95
C ASN A 75 -16.52 -30.52 5.93
N ASP A 76 -16.15 -31.34 6.91
CA ASP A 76 -16.60 -32.73 6.99
C ASP A 76 -18.11 -32.77 7.30
N PRO A 77 -18.93 -33.42 6.45
CA PRO A 77 -20.38 -33.51 6.66
C PRO A 77 -20.77 -34.24 7.94
N ASN A 78 -19.87 -35.02 8.55
CA ASN A 78 -20.13 -35.76 9.78
C ASN A 78 -19.68 -35.02 11.05
N THR A 79 -19.11 -33.82 10.93
CA THR A 79 -18.72 -33.03 12.09
C THR A 79 -19.95 -32.49 12.81
N ASP A 80 -20.00 -32.73 14.11
CA ASP A 80 -21.03 -32.23 15.01
C ASP A 80 -21.17 -30.69 14.94
N SER A 81 -22.41 -30.20 15.07
CA SER A 81 -22.72 -28.77 14.91
C SER A 81 -22.04 -27.90 15.96
N ASP A 82 -21.94 -28.36 17.21
CA ASP A 82 -21.30 -27.58 18.29
C ASP A 82 -19.78 -27.49 18.08
N LEU A 83 -19.19 -28.56 17.56
CA LEU A 83 -17.80 -28.58 17.12
C LEU A 83 -17.58 -27.63 15.93
N LYS A 84 -18.50 -27.61 14.97
CA LYS A 84 -18.43 -26.72 13.80
C LYS A 84 -18.41 -25.23 14.19
N ASP A 85 -19.28 -24.83 15.13
CA ASP A 85 -19.32 -23.46 15.65
C ASP A 85 -18.03 -23.04 16.38
N LYS A 86 -17.36 -23.98 17.05
CA LYS A 86 -16.07 -23.74 17.70
C LYS A 86 -14.95 -23.60 16.68
N LEU A 87 -14.94 -24.44 15.65
CA LEU A 87 -13.94 -24.40 14.57
C LEU A 87 -14.07 -23.10 13.77
N GLU A 88 -15.28 -22.64 13.49
CA GLU A 88 -15.52 -21.38 12.77
C GLU A 88 -14.85 -20.18 13.44
N LYS A 89 -14.92 -20.11 14.78
CA LYS A 89 -14.29 -19.04 15.56
C LYS A 89 -12.76 -19.08 15.55
N GLN A 90 -12.16 -20.23 15.23
CA GLN A 90 -10.71 -20.39 15.13
C GLN A 90 -10.17 -20.01 13.75
N ILE A 91 -11.03 -20.03 12.72
CA ILE A 91 -10.67 -19.69 11.35
C ILE A 91 -10.57 -18.17 11.21
N TYR A 92 -9.36 -17.66 10.98
CA TYR A 92 -9.10 -16.23 10.82
C TYR A 92 -9.24 -15.77 9.37
N MET A 93 -8.69 -16.49 8.39
CA MET A 93 -8.85 -16.11 6.98
C MET A 93 -10.20 -16.56 6.45
N GLY A 94 -10.43 -17.88 6.53
CA GLY A 94 -11.63 -18.55 6.06
C GLY A 94 -11.89 -18.46 4.56
N ASN A 95 -12.97 -19.12 4.14
CA ASN A 95 -13.52 -18.97 2.80
C ASN A 95 -14.35 -17.68 2.78
N GLY A 96 -13.97 -16.72 1.94
CA GLY A 96 -14.64 -15.42 1.87
C GLY A 96 -13.74 -14.28 1.39
N GLU A 97 -14.32 -13.08 1.45
CA GLU A 97 -13.70 -11.82 1.05
C GLU A 97 -13.57 -10.92 2.29
N PHE A 98 -12.40 -10.33 2.50
CA PHE A 98 -12.22 -9.31 3.54
C PHE A 98 -11.15 -8.30 3.11
N TYR A 99 -11.16 -7.15 3.77
CA TYR A 99 -10.09 -6.16 3.67
C TYR A 99 -9.29 -6.15 4.97
N PHE A 100 -7.97 -5.99 4.87
CA PHE A 100 -7.11 -5.77 6.02
C PHE A 100 -6.54 -4.37 5.95
N TYR A 101 -6.75 -3.58 6.98
CA TYR A 101 -6.25 -2.22 7.09
C TYR A 101 -5.17 -2.13 8.17
N TRP A 102 -4.04 -1.52 7.83
CA TRP A 102 -2.95 -1.23 8.74
C TRP A 102 -2.72 0.28 8.84
N ASN A 103 -2.74 0.80 10.07
CA ASN A 103 -2.58 2.23 10.34
C ASN A 103 -1.16 2.62 10.85
N GLY A 104 -0.15 1.77 10.66
CA GLY A 104 1.19 1.99 11.23
C GLY A 104 1.37 1.45 12.65
N LYS A 105 0.28 1.16 13.40
CA LYS A 105 0.34 0.67 14.79
C LYS A 105 -0.50 -0.59 15.04
N LYS A 106 -1.71 -0.62 14.49
CA LYS A 106 -2.72 -1.67 14.65
C LYS A 106 -3.28 -2.08 13.30
N GLY A 107 -3.44 -3.40 13.14
CA GLY A 107 -4.12 -4.03 12.02
C GLY A 107 -5.57 -4.29 12.36
N VAL A 108 -6.45 -4.12 11.39
CA VAL A 108 -7.89 -4.37 11.53
C VAL A 108 -8.39 -5.14 10.31
N LYS A 109 -9.05 -6.26 10.57
CA LYS A 109 -9.85 -6.98 9.57
C LYS A 109 -11.21 -6.31 9.41
N ILE A 110 -11.56 -6.01 8.18
CA ILE A 110 -12.79 -5.33 7.76
C ILE A 110 -13.55 -6.30 6.87
N ASP A 111 -14.82 -6.54 7.18
CA ASP A 111 -15.68 -7.42 6.39
C ASP A 111 -15.96 -6.80 5.01
N ALA A 112 -15.85 -7.59 3.94
CA ALA A 112 -16.03 -7.06 2.59
C ALA A 112 -17.48 -6.72 2.24
N SER A 113 -18.45 -7.29 2.95
CA SER A 113 -19.88 -7.07 2.73
C SER A 113 -20.41 -5.85 3.49
N THR A 114 -20.01 -5.68 4.75
CA THR A 114 -20.51 -4.60 5.61
C THR A 114 -19.58 -3.38 5.63
N GLY A 115 -18.32 -3.53 5.25
CA GLY A 115 -17.31 -2.47 5.36
C GLY A 115 -16.95 -2.10 6.80
N ALA A 116 -17.44 -2.86 7.78
CA ALA A 116 -17.19 -2.65 9.20
C ALA A 116 -16.02 -3.50 9.71
N ALA A 117 -15.36 -3.02 10.76
CA ALA A 117 -14.38 -3.81 11.49
C ALA A 117 -15.07 -5.03 12.12
N LYS A 118 -14.55 -6.23 11.88
CA LYS A 118 -15.19 -7.49 12.30
C LYS A 118 -14.40 -8.17 13.40
N ASP A 119 -15.09 -8.47 14.50
CA ASP A 119 -14.58 -9.23 15.65
C ASP A 119 -13.21 -8.76 16.13
N GLU A 120 -12.99 -7.44 16.19
CA GLU A 120 -11.68 -6.84 16.43
C GLU A 120 -11.00 -7.34 17.72
N SER A 121 -11.79 -7.60 18.77
CA SER A 121 -11.29 -8.12 20.05
C SER A 121 -10.83 -9.57 19.93
N ALA A 122 -11.66 -10.43 19.31
CA ALA A 122 -11.33 -11.85 19.09
C ALA A 122 -10.15 -12.01 18.12
N ASN A 123 -10.09 -11.17 17.09
CA ASN A 123 -9.07 -11.20 16.05
C ASN A 123 -7.81 -10.41 16.40
N SER A 124 -7.72 -9.77 17.56
CA SER A 124 -6.60 -8.87 17.92
C SER A 124 -5.23 -9.56 17.79
N LYS A 125 -5.12 -10.81 18.26
CA LYS A 125 -3.89 -11.61 18.14
C LYS A 125 -3.54 -11.89 16.68
N ASN A 126 -4.49 -12.38 15.90
CA ASN A 126 -4.29 -12.73 14.49
C ASN A 126 -4.00 -11.50 13.63
N ASN A 127 -4.71 -10.39 13.86
CA ASN A 127 -4.44 -9.10 13.24
C ASN A 127 -3.01 -8.64 13.53
N GLY A 128 -2.56 -8.77 14.78
CA GLY A 128 -1.19 -8.43 15.18
C GLY A 128 -0.14 -9.35 14.58
N LEU A 129 -0.41 -10.65 14.46
CA LEU A 129 0.50 -11.61 13.81
C LEU A 129 0.61 -11.37 12.31
N LEU A 130 -0.52 -11.11 11.65
CA LEU A 130 -0.57 -10.81 10.22
C LEU A 130 0.18 -9.52 9.93
N SER A 131 -0.10 -8.44 10.67
CA SER A 131 0.59 -7.17 10.46
C SER A 131 2.09 -7.28 10.72
N LYS A 132 2.52 -7.96 11.80
CA LYS A 132 3.94 -8.21 12.07
C LYS A 132 4.61 -8.96 10.92
N SER A 133 3.97 -10.02 10.43
CA SER A 133 4.50 -10.84 9.33
C SER A 133 4.67 -10.03 8.04
N ILE A 134 3.70 -9.18 7.72
CA ILE A 134 3.76 -8.30 6.54
C ILE A 134 4.85 -7.24 6.75
N ASN A 135 4.86 -6.59 7.90
CA ASN A 135 5.76 -5.49 8.21
C ASN A 135 7.23 -5.93 8.27
N ASN A 136 7.50 -7.14 8.76
CA ASN A 136 8.84 -7.72 8.76
C ASN A 136 9.43 -7.86 7.35
N ILE A 137 8.58 -8.01 6.33
CA ILE A 137 8.99 -8.10 4.93
C ILE A 137 8.95 -6.73 4.25
N ALA A 138 7.92 -5.92 4.53
CA ALA A 138 7.69 -4.62 3.91
C ALA A 138 8.50 -3.46 4.52
N GLY A 139 9.26 -3.71 5.60
CA GLY A 139 10.09 -2.72 6.29
C GLY A 139 9.34 -1.91 7.36
N GLY A 140 8.12 -2.30 7.72
CA GLY A 140 7.34 -1.73 8.84
C GLY A 140 6.85 -0.28 8.69
N GLU A 141 7.31 0.43 7.66
CA GLU A 141 6.95 1.80 7.40
C GLU A 141 5.70 1.88 6.50
N GLY A 142 4.72 2.70 6.92
CA GLY A 142 3.60 3.10 6.08
C GLY A 142 2.25 2.49 6.47
N PHE A 143 1.27 2.81 5.63
CA PHE A 143 -0.15 2.54 5.82
C PHE A 143 -0.63 1.81 4.59
N TYR A 144 -1.38 0.72 4.79
CA TYR A 144 -1.86 -0.07 3.68
C TYR A 144 -3.25 -0.64 3.92
N LYS A 145 -3.96 -0.87 2.81
CA LYS A 145 -5.20 -1.63 2.77
C LYS A 145 -5.03 -2.75 1.76
N ILE A 146 -5.33 -3.97 2.18
CA ILE A 146 -5.14 -5.20 1.40
C ILE A 146 -6.52 -5.82 1.19
N TYR A 147 -6.82 -6.24 -0.03
CA TYR A 147 -7.99 -7.04 -0.34
C TYR A 147 -7.57 -8.51 -0.46
N VAL A 148 -8.22 -9.38 0.33
CA VAL A 148 -7.98 -10.82 0.34
C VAL A 148 -9.27 -11.54 0.01
N LYS A 149 -9.17 -12.55 -0.86
CA LYS A 149 -10.26 -13.46 -1.23
C LYS A 149 -9.75 -14.89 -1.22
N ASN A 150 -10.35 -15.75 -0.41
CA ASN A 150 -10.05 -17.19 -0.34
C ASN A 150 -8.53 -17.46 -0.28
N TYR A 151 -7.86 -16.93 0.75
CA TYR A 151 -6.41 -17.05 0.96
C TYR A 151 -5.51 -16.49 -0.16
N ASN A 152 -6.07 -15.69 -1.08
CA ASN A 152 -5.32 -15.03 -2.14
C ASN A 152 -5.46 -13.52 -2.00
N VAL A 153 -4.33 -12.82 -2.00
CA VAL A 153 -4.29 -11.36 -2.05
C VAL A 153 -4.64 -10.93 -3.46
N GLN A 154 -5.59 -10.00 -3.57
CA GLN A 154 -6.16 -9.56 -4.85
C GLN A 154 -5.68 -8.17 -5.25
N SER A 155 -5.59 -7.25 -4.28
CA SER A 155 -5.08 -5.90 -4.51
C SER A 155 -4.60 -5.25 -3.21
N VAL A 156 -3.71 -4.26 -3.35
CA VAL A 156 -3.14 -3.48 -2.25
C VAL A 156 -3.13 -2.00 -2.62
N VAL A 157 -3.47 -1.16 -1.66
CA VAL A 157 -3.19 0.28 -1.67
C VAL A 157 -2.23 0.60 -0.55
N TYR A 158 -1.17 1.35 -0.84
CA TYR A 158 -0.12 1.71 0.10
C TYR A 158 0.17 3.22 0.07
N THR A 159 0.58 3.78 1.20
CA THR A 159 1.25 5.09 1.29
C THR A 159 2.25 5.08 2.43
N SER A 160 3.27 5.93 2.33
CA SER A 160 4.18 6.22 3.45
C SER A 160 3.65 7.30 4.39
N TYR A 161 2.56 8.00 4.05
CA TYR A 161 2.10 9.19 4.76
C TYR A 161 0.75 8.97 5.48
N GLU A 162 0.68 9.36 6.76
CA GLU A 162 -0.53 9.20 7.58
C GLU A 162 -1.75 9.94 7.02
N ASN A 163 -1.52 11.09 6.39
CA ASN A 163 -2.54 11.88 5.70
C ASN A 163 -3.07 11.22 4.41
N GLY A 164 -2.52 10.07 4.00
CA GLY A 164 -2.94 9.37 2.79
C GLY A 164 -2.45 10.01 1.49
N ASN A 165 -1.53 10.98 1.54
CA ASN A 165 -0.99 11.59 0.33
C ASN A 165 -0.09 10.61 -0.42
N TYR A 166 0.01 10.76 -1.75
CA TYR A 166 0.85 9.94 -2.63
C TYR A 166 0.64 8.43 -2.41
N LYS A 167 -0.48 7.92 -2.92
CA LYS A 167 -0.82 6.51 -2.82
C LYS A 167 -0.27 5.74 -4.01
N GLY A 168 0.11 4.50 -3.74
CA GLY A 168 0.41 3.51 -4.75
C GLY A 168 -0.54 2.35 -4.69
N THR A 169 -0.72 1.69 -5.82
CA THR A 169 -1.62 0.56 -5.98
C THR A 169 -0.91 -0.60 -6.67
N TYR A 170 -1.35 -1.82 -6.36
CA TYR A 170 -0.92 -3.05 -7.00
C TYR A 170 -2.09 -4.05 -7.00
N PRO A 171 -2.30 -4.88 -8.04
CA PRO A 171 -1.45 -5.12 -9.21
C PRO A 171 -1.46 -4.01 -10.26
N LYS A 172 -2.59 -3.29 -10.41
CA LYS A 172 -2.65 -2.14 -11.33
C LYS A 172 -1.91 -0.96 -10.74
N GLY A 173 -0.96 -0.39 -11.50
CA GLY A 173 -0.25 0.82 -11.09
C GLY A 173 -1.14 2.05 -11.23
N MET A 174 -0.80 3.14 -10.51
CA MET A 174 -1.58 4.38 -10.53
C MET A 174 -1.78 4.97 -11.96
N THR A 175 -0.88 4.69 -12.90
CA THR A 175 -0.97 5.16 -14.29
C THR A 175 -1.92 4.32 -15.17
N GLU A 176 -2.35 3.16 -14.69
CA GLU A 176 -3.20 2.21 -15.42
C GLU A 176 -4.68 2.33 -15.02
N LEU A 177 -4.98 3.21 -14.08
CA LEU A 177 -6.33 3.41 -13.55
C LEU A 177 -7.12 4.41 -14.40
N SER A 178 -8.44 4.23 -14.46
CA SER A 178 -9.32 5.23 -15.03
C SER A 178 -9.26 6.53 -14.22
N SER A 179 -9.48 7.68 -14.86
CA SER A 179 -9.44 8.99 -14.21
C SER A 179 -10.35 9.06 -12.98
N THR A 180 -11.57 8.54 -13.09
CA THR A 180 -12.53 8.48 -11.98
C THR A 180 -12.02 7.67 -10.79
N LEU A 181 -11.42 6.50 -11.04
CA LEU A 181 -10.89 5.64 -9.99
C LEU A 181 -9.66 6.26 -9.32
N LEU A 182 -8.78 6.83 -10.14
CA LEU A 182 -7.58 7.54 -9.72
C LEU A 182 -7.93 8.73 -8.80
N ASP A 183 -8.91 9.54 -9.17
CA ASP A 183 -9.34 10.69 -8.37
C ASP A 183 -9.97 10.26 -7.05
N LYS A 184 -10.76 9.18 -7.06
CA LYS A 184 -11.34 8.60 -5.83
C LYS A 184 -10.25 8.10 -4.89
N ILE A 185 -9.23 7.40 -5.39
CA ILE A 185 -8.10 6.93 -4.58
C ILE A 185 -7.28 8.11 -4.04
N ARG A 186 -7.04 9.15 -4.85
CA ARG A 186 -6.27 10.33 -4.41
C ARG A 186 -6.99 11.10 -3.31
N SER A 187 -8.29 11.34 -3.46
CA SER A 187 -9.10 12.15 -2.53
C SER A 187 -9.49 11.42 -1.24
N THR A 188 -9.51 10.08 -1.23
CA THR A 188 -9.98 9.29 -0.10
C THR A 188 -8.84 8.86 0.83
N SER A 189 -9.01 8.89 2.15
CA SER A 189 -8.02 8.31 3.08
C SER A 189 -7.93 6.78 2.92
N ILE A 190 -6.79 6.16 3.21
CA ILE A 190 -6.64 4.69 3.04
C ILE A 190 -7.68 3.90 3.83
N LYS A 191 -8.00 4.34 5.05
CA LYS A 191 -9.02 3.70 5.89
C LYS A 191 -10.38 3.64 5.17
N SER A 192 -10.77 4.76 4.58
CA SER A 192 -12.08 4.97 3.95
C SER A 192 -12.15 4.53 2.48
N ILE A 193 -11.06 4.01 1.89
CA ILE A 193 -11.12 3.39 0.56
C ILE A 193 -12.13 2.24 0.62
N ASP A 194 -13.21 2.35 -0.12
CA ASP A 194 -14.28 1.35 -0.10
C ASP A 194 -13.88 0.04 -0.81
N GLY A 195 -14.69 -0.99 -0.60
CA GLY A 195 -14.47 -2.28 -1.22
C GLY A 195 -14.63 -2.25 -2.75
N THR A 196 -15.49 -1.38 -3.28
CA THR A 196 -15.71 -1.24 -4.72
C THR A 196 -14.44 -0.79 -5.44
N VAL A 197 -13.75 0.20 -4.89
CA VAL A 197 -12.45 0.69 -5.36
C VAL A 197 -11.42 -0.43 -5.32
N MET A 198 -11.31 -1.14 -4.19
CA MET A 198 -10.35 -2.25 -4.05
C MET A 198 -10.58 -3.37 -5.08
N LYS A 199 -11.85 -3.69 -5.37
CA LYS A 199 -12.22 -4.72 -6.36
C LYS A 199 -11.89 -4.30 -7.80
N GLN A 200 -11.97 -3.01 -8.12
CA GLN A 200 -11.57 -2.51 -9.46
C GLN A 200 -10.06 -2.58 -9.71
N LEU A 201 -9.25 -2.58 -8.64
CA LEU A 201 -7.79 -2.71 -8.70
C LEU A 201 -7.31 -4.14 -8.98
N VAL A 202 -8.19 -5.14 -8.87
CA VAL A 202 -7.84 -6.55 -9.10
C VAL A 202 -7.39 -6.73 -10.55
N ALA A 203 -6.38 -7.58 -10.74
CA ALA A 203 -5.93 -7.97 -12.07
C ALA A 203 -7.10 -8.66 -12.79
N THR A 204 -7.50 -8.10 -13.93
CA THR A 204 -8.43 -8.80 -14.83
C THR A 204 -7.64 -9.94 -15.47
N LYS A 205 -8.11 -11.18 -15.33
CA LYS A 205 -7.55 -12.32 -16.08
C LYS A 205 -7.81 -12.17 -17.57
#